data_AF-A0A1T5CNA4-F1
#
_entry.id   AF-A0A1T5CNA4-F1
#
_cell.length_a   1.000
_cell.length_b   1.000
_cell.length_c   1.000
_cell.angle_alpha   90.00
_cell.angle_beta   90.00
_cell.angle_gamma   90.00
#
_symmetry.space_group_name_H-M   'P 1'
#
loop_
_entity.id
_entity.type
_entity.pdbx_description
1 polymer ?
#
loop_
_entity_poly.entity_id
_entity_poly.type
_entity_poly.pdbx_seq_one_letter_code
_entity_poly.pdbx_strand_id
1 'polypeptide(L)'
;MTIQNANAIVQRIGPCRIALDQAAFPELSRELALMGCETADIALGFPPRPHGLTAGFLSWTQPDASRAFATALRRFDAMDALILQSCGQDRRSLEGDLFAAGWQRHPGGMMPGEYPGWTAATLPGVSIWQRVRGPAGDWLRKGAEADALIARYATAATHVRPGDRVLIDGIGAADGASILMASSRAGSVVRVDGGETDIGGETVNEQFDRLADESIDLIVAIEPAVPTDWLARLDDYARLLKYDGRILIGWQLGNGDTKRPANWQDFSDAVSDRFLPEKRYVEMALGPDPLGACAIFPIEADQVAATDWLMLVASVNPLLGANHAQDYDHPAFPRAQGPLPALVDFGNAYDNPWLYRSMVQMGERLGPDVKLARLAECVIEDSREDSADRGAAIAVLGYRVLEMRRGDLALSMLPLIEAYVGVPLTDDTPVHVRRWRISLAFLAGRLNELADDRAAAKRWYRAAAEADWSGFSPLLATKSIAAAFFEARIHLADGDPQTALACFRHGADTALKAAAFPHDRQMGPDGQPLPFYLQELAEVIDMGSQCANALAHFPLWQRDPGLFWRQVDIRRFGLASWARDLERENERLRAA
;
A
#
# COMPACT_ATOMS: atom_id res chain seq x y z
N MET A 1 13.41 8.38 -22.89
CA MET A 1 13.22 9.43 -21.86
C MET A 1 11.89 10.17 -21.98
N THR A 2 11.36 10.43 -23.19
CA THR A 2 10.09 11.15 -23.39
C THR A 2 8.85 10.43 -22.83
N ILE A 3 8.72 9.12 -23.04
CA ILE A 3 7.62 8.33 -22.47
C ILE A 3 7.65 8.27 -20.94
N GLN A 4 8.85 8.22 -20.34
CA GLN A 4 9.01 8.23 -18.89
C GLN A 4 8.59 9.59 -18.30
N ASN A 5 8.96 10.69 -18.96
CA ASN A 5 8.54 12.03 -18.53
C ASN A 5 7.03 12.24 -18.69
N ALA A 6 6.43 11.81 -19.81
CA ALA A 6 4.99 11.89 -20.00
C ALA A 6 4.24 11.08 -18.93
N ASN A 7 4.69 9.84 -18.65
CA ASN A 7 4.12 9.00 -17.60
C ASN A 7 4.26 9.66 -16.22
N ALA A 8 5.44 10.19 -15.91
CA ALA A 8 5.73 10.88 -14.65
C ALA A 8 4.85 12.13 -14.44
N ILE A 9 4.49 12.85 -15.51
CA ILE A 9 3.56 13.99 -15.46
C ILE A 9 2.14 13.49 -15.19
N VAL A 10 1.64 12.56 -16.01
CA VAL A 10 0.26 12.06 -15.92
C VAL A 10 0.00 11.33 -14.59
N GLN A 11 0.97 10.61 -14.05
CA GLN A 11 0.86 9.96 -12.74
C GLN A 11 0.69 10.97 -11.58
N ARG A 12 1.16 12.21 -11.72
CA ARG A 12 1.14 13.22 -10.65
C ARG A 12 -0.03 14.20 -10.73
N ILE A 13 -0.41 14.60 -11.96
CA ILE A 13 -1.44 15.62 -12.18
C ILE A 13 -2.62 15.13 -13.02
N GLY A 14 -2.62 13.85 -13.42
CA GLY A 14 -3.64 13.25 -14.28
C GLY A 14 -3.55 13.70 -15.75
N PRO A 15 -4.33 13.07 -16.63
CA PRO A 15 -4.55 13.58 -17.98
C PRO A 15 -5.16 14.99 -17.92
N CYS A 16 -4.55 15.94 -18.63
CA CYS A 16 -4.90 17.35 -18.53
C CYS A 16 -4.73 18.09 -19.86
N ARG A 17 -5.01 19.40 -19.84
CA ARG A 17 -4.71 20.29 -20.97
C ARG A 17 -3.34 20.90 -20.76
N ILE A 18 -2.34 20.49 -21.54
CA ILE A 18 -0.95 20.89 -21.33
C ILE A 18 -0.37 21.69 -22.51
N ALA A 19 0.05 22.92 -22.23
CA ALA A 19 0.64 23.82 -23.20
C ALA A 19 2.17 23.71 -23.15
N LEU A 20 2.78 23.49 -24.31
CA LEU A 20 4.23 23.35 -24.46
C LEU A 20 4.70 23.90 -25.81
N ASP A 21 6.00 24.16 -25.95
CA ASP A 21 6.58 24.46 -27.28
C ASP A 21 6.58 23.16 -28.10
N GLN A 22 5.62 23.01 -29.00
CA GLN A 22 5.44 21.76 -29.75
C GLN A 22 6.53 21.57 -30.81
N ALA A 23 7.15 22.67 -31.27
CA ALA A 23 8.27 22.61 -32.19
C ALA A 23 9.54 22.12 -31.49
N ALA A 24 9.78 22.56 -30.26
CA ALA A 24 10.92 22.11 -29.44
C ALA A 24 10.71 20.71 -28.85
N PHE A 25 9.47 20.33 -28.52
CA PHE A 25 9.16 19.07 -27.83
C PHE A 25 8.09 18.21 -28.55
N PRO A 26 8.26 17.86 -29.83
CA PRO A 26 7.25 17.15 -30.62
C PRO A 26 7.02 15.71 -30.16
N GLU A 27 8.04 15.05 -29.60
CA GLU A 27 7.90 13.70 -29.03
C GLU A 27 7.12 13.72 -27.73
N LEU A 28 7.47 14.60 -26.78
CA LEU A 28 6.75 14.73 -25.51
C LEU A 28 5.27 15.08 -25.74
N SER A 29 4.98 15.99 -26.68
CA SER A 29 3.60 16.33 -27.06
C SER A 29 2.82 15.10 -27.55
N ARG A 30 3.44 14.25 -28.39
CA ARG A 30 2.81 13.01 -28.88
C ARG A 30 2.58 12.00 -27.77
N GLU A 31 3.56 11.79 -26.89
CA GLU A 31 3.42 10.87 -25.75
C GLU A 31 2.33 11.33 -24.77
N LEU A 32 2.28 12.62 -24.44
CA LEU A 32 1.22 13.18 -23.60
C LEU A 32 -0.17 13.01 -24.23
N ALA A 33 -0.29 13.19 -25.55
CA ALA A 33 -1.54 12.94 -26.26
C ALA A 33 -1.96 11.46 -26.23
N LEU A 34 -1.01 10.53 -26.36
CA LEU A 34 -1.27 9.09 -26.23
C LEU A 34 -1.71 8.69 -24.82
N MET A 35 -1.28 9.44 -23.80
CA MET A 35 -1.70 9.27 -22.41
C MET A 35 -2.99 10.04 -22.06
N GLY A 36 -3.69 10.61 -23.05
CA GLY A 36 -4.99 11.24 -22.89
C GLY A 36 -4.97 12.75 -22.60
N CYS A 37 -3.82 13.42 -22.71
CA CYS A 37 -3.76 14.88 -22.57
C CYS A 37 -4.19 15.60 -23.85
N GLU A 38 -4.81 16.78 -23.71
CA GLU A 38 -5.00 17.74 -24.81
C GLU A 38 -3.75 18.63 -24.86
N THR A 39 -2.95 18.54 -25.92
CA THR A 39 -1.72 19.34 -26.06
C THR A 39 -1.96 20.55 -26.98
N ALA A 40 -1.40 21.71 -26.60
CA ALA A 40 -1.43 22.90 -27.44
C ALA A 40 -0.05 23.57 -27.49
N ASP A 41 0.20 24.30 -28.57
CA ASP A 41 1.37 25.17 -28.62
C ASP A 41 1.20 26.33 -27.65
N ILE A 42 2.24 26.63 -26.87
CA ILE A 42 2.21 27.70 -25.87
C ILE A 42 1.90 29.09 -26.45
N ALA A 43 2.19 29.33 -27.73
CA ALA A 43 1.85 30.59 -28.39
C ALA A 43 0.35 30.74 -28.69
N LEU A 44 -0.35 29.62 -28.88
CA LEU A 44 -1.79 29.58 -29.17
C LEU A 44 -2.62 29.45 -27.89
N GLY A 45 -2.04 28.83 -26.85
CA GLY A 45 -2.70 28.57 -25.58
C GLY A 45 -3.94 27.67 -25.73
N PHE A 46 -4.81 27.73 -24.73
CA PHE A 46 -6.05 26.94 -24.69
C PHE A 46 -7.28 27.87 -24.76
N PRO A 47 -8.33 27.51 -25.52
CA PRO A 47 -9.61 28.19 -25.38
C PRO A 47 -10.16 27.98 -23.94
N PRO A 48 -10.79 29.01 -23.34
CA PRO A 48 -11.31 28.93 -21.98
C PRO A 48 -12.38 27.84 -21.89
N ARG A 49 -12.30 27.01 -20.85
CA ARG A 49 -13.30 25.99 -20.51
C ARG A 49 -13.60 26.06 -19.01
N PRO A 50 -14.84 25.74 -18.60
CA PRO A 50 -15.26 25.86 -17.21
C PRO A 50 -14.62 24.82 -16.27
N HIS A 51 -14.15 23.69 -16.80
CA HIS A 51 -13.63 22.57 -16.00
C HIS A 51 -12.36 21.95 -16.62
N GLY A 52 -11.54 21.34 -15.78
CA GLY A 52 -10.34 20.60 -16.14
C GLY A 52 -9.04 21.34 -15.80
N LEU A 53 -8.04 20.58 -15.36
CA LEU A 53 -6.71 21.10 -15.05
C LEU A 53 -6.01 21.59 -16.31
N THR A 54 -5.46 22.80 -16.24
CA THR A 54 -4.57 23.39 -17.22
C THR A 54 -3.14 23.40 -16.71
N ALA A 55 -2.22 22.92 -17.53
CA ALA A 55 -0.82 22.79 -17.18
C ALA A 55 0.09 23.43 -18.24
N GLY A 56 1.23 23.94 -17.81
CA GLY A 56 2.29 24.42 -18.68
C GLY A 56 3.53 23.54 -18.59
N PHE A 57 4.21 23.28 -19.70
CA PHE A 57 5.56 22.72 -19.70
C PHE A 57 6.57 23.79 -20.10
N LEU A 58 7.50 24.08 -19.19
CA LEU A 58 8.60 25.00 -19.40
C LEU A 58 9.92 24.27 -19.24
N SER A 59 10.73 24.26 -20.30
CA SER A 59 12.11 23.83 -20.24
C SER A 59 13.01 25.05 -20.08
N TRP A 60 13.81 25.08 -19.03
CA TRP A 60 14.74 26.15 -18.72
C TRP A 60 16.14 25.59 -18.53
N THR A 61 17.01 25.87 -19.49
CA THR A 61 18.40 25.39 -19.51
C THR A 61 19.42 26.51 -19.33
N GLN A 62 18.97 27.74 -19.05
CA GLN A 62 19.87 28.87 -18.83
C GLN A 62 20.30 28.94 -17.35
N PRO A 63 21.59 29.22 -17.08
CA PRO A 63 22.19 29.15 -15.74
C PRO A 63 21.51 30.00 -14.66
N ASP A 64 20.92 31.14 -15.03
CA ASP A 64 20.39 32.11 -14.08
C ASP A 64 18.92 32.43 -14.34
N ALA A 65 18.13 32.59 -13.27
CA ALA A 65 16.83 33.25 -13.38
C ALA A 65 17.08 34.75 -13.56
N SER A 66 16.95 35.20 -14.80
CA SER A 66 17.02 36.62 -15.16
C SER A 66 15.62 37.13 -15.47
N ARG A 67 15.51 38.41 -15.84
CA ARG A 67 14.28 38.97 -16.43
C ARG A 67 13.68 38.11 -17.56
N ALA A 68 14.50 37.28 -18.22
CA ALA A 68 14.05 36.31 -19.21
C ALA A 68 13.22 35.16 -18.61
N PHE A 69 13.59 34.61 -17.45
CA PHE A 69 12.83 33.53 -16.79
C PHE A 69 11.47 34.03 -16.33
N ALA A 70 11.42 35.14 -15.58
CA ALA A 70 10.17 35.79 -15.21
C ALA A 70 9.29 36.13 -16.43
N THR A 71 9.90 36.49 -17.57
CA THR A 71 9.15 36.73 -18.83
C THR A 71 8.60 35.44 -19.44
N ALA A 72 9.35 34.35 -19.39
CA ALA A 72 8.87 33.04 -19.82
C ALA A 72 7.71 32.54 -18.94
N LEU A 73 7.82 32.71 -17.62
CA LEU A 73 6.79 32.32 -16.65
C LEU A 73 5.43 32.99 -16.90
N ARG A 74 5.42 34.27 -17.32
CA ARG A 74 4.17 35.02 -17.58
C ARG A 74 3.25 34.35 -18.62
N ARG A 75 3.77 33.52 -19.51
CA ARG A 75 2.96 32.76 -20.48
C ARG A 75 2.05 31.72 -19.82
N PHE A 76 2.33 31.37 -18.57
CA PHE A 76 1.65 30.32 -17.81
C PHE A 76 0.80 30.89 -16.67
N ASP A 77 0.66 32.22 -16.52
CA ASP A 77 -0.02 32.84 -15.36
C ASP A 77 -1.48 32.42 -15.19
N ALA A 78 -2.15 32.05 -16.28
CA ALA A 78 -3.54 31.59 -16.26
C ALA A 78 -3.69 30.08 -15.98
N MET A 79 -2.59 29.33 -15.82
CA MET A 79 -2.62 27.88 -15.68
C MET A 79 -2.66 27.44 -14.21
N ASP A 80 -3.16 26.23 -13.98
CA ASP A 80 -3.28 25.63 -12.65
C ASP A 80 -1.95 25.01 -12.18
N ALA A 81 -1.23 24.38 -13.10
CA ALA A 81 0.03 23.68 -12.84
C ALA A 81 1.15 24.10 -13.81
N LEU A 82 2.40 23.98 -13.34
CA LEU A 82 3.60 24.19 -14.15
C LEU A 82 4.56 23.02 -13.95
N ILE A 83 4.95 22.40 -15.05
CA ILE A 83 6.03 21.41 -15.12
C ILE A 83 7.28 22.17 -15.57
N LEU A 84 8.26 22.27 -14.68
CA LEU A 84 9.52 22.94 -14.95
C LEU A 84 10.63 21.91 -15.10
N GLN A 85 11.17 21.80 -16.32
CA GLN A 85 12.40 21.08 -16.57
C GLN A 85 13.57 22.05 -16.39
N SER A 86 14.30 21.93 -15.27
CA SER A 86 15.37 22.87 -14.89
C SER A 86 16.79 22.31 -15.11
N CYS A 87 16.93 20.99 -15.29
CA CYS A 87 18.23 20.34 -15.53
C CYS A 87 19.35 20.75 -14.53
N GLY A 88 19.03 20.95 -13.25
CA GLY A 88 20.03 21.28 -12.22
C GLY A 88 20.47 22.74 -12.15
N GLN A 89 19.65 23.68 -12.64
CA GLN A 89 19.88 25.12 -12.49
C GLN A 89 19.84 25.60 -11.02
N ASP A 90 20.38 26.81 -10.77
CA ASP A 90 20.36 27.45 -9.45
C ASP A 90 18.94 27.55 -8.89
N ARG A 91 18.77 26.94 -7.71
CA ARG A 91 17.47 26.83 -7.05
C ARG A 91 16.96 28.18 -6.57
N ARG A 92 17.80 28.95 -5.87
CA ARG A 92 17.37 30.15 -5.15
C ARG A 92 16.80 31.19 -6.10
N SER A 93 17.45 31.38 -7.24
CA SER A 93 17.04 32.31 -8.28
C SER A 93 15.70 31.89 -8.90
N LEU A 94 15.54 30.62 -9.28
CA LEU A 94 14.30 30.13 -9.89
C LEU A 94 13.12 30.10 -8.92
N GLU A 95 13.32 29.65 -7.68
CA GLU A 95 12.30 29.65 -6.63
C GLU A 95 11.81 31.05 -6.31
N GLY A 96 12.71 32.03 -6.20
CA GLY A 96 12.34 33.43 -5.96
C GLY A 96 11.37 33.97 -6.99
N ASP A 97 11.66 33.76 -8.29
CA ASP A 97 10.79 34.19 -9.38
C ASP A 97 9.47 33.41 -9.42
N LEU A 98 9.48 32.11 -9.13
CA LEU A 98 8.28 31.28 -9.09
C LEU A 98 7.34 31.70 -7.95
N PHE A 99 7.88 31.87 -6.74
CA PHE A 99 7.11 32.32 -5.58
C PHE A 99 6.56 33.73 -5.77
N ALA A 100 7.37 34.66 -6.32
CA ALA A 100 6.92 36.00 -6.67
C ALA A 100 5.80 36.00 -7.73
N ALA A 101 5.85 35.05 -8.66
CA ALA A 101 4.80 34.82 -9.65
C ALA A 101 3.62 34.01 -9.11
N GLY A 102 3.56 33.68 -7.81
CA GLY A 102 2.40 33.02 -7.19
C GLY A 102 2.33 31.49 -7.40
N TRP A 103 3.46 30.87 -7.70
CA TRP A 103 3.61 29.40 -7.72
C TRP A 103 4.04 28.88 -6.36
N GLN A 104 3.72 27.62 -6.06
CA GLN A 104 4.26 26.87 -4.92
C GLN A 104 4.54 25.43 -5.32
N ARG A 105 5.26 24.68 -4.47
CA ARG A 105 5.48 23.23 -4.68
C ARG A 105 4.14 22.51 -4.85
N HIS A 106 4.06 21.59 -5.81
CA HIS A 106 2.89 20.73 -5.93
C HIS A 106 2.89 19.68 -4.79
N PRO A 107 1.78 19.46 -4.07
CA PRO A 107 1.72 18.53 -2.94
C PRO A 107 2.05 17.08 -3.30
N GLY A 108 1.65 16.63 -4.50
CA GLY A 108 2.05 15.34 -5.10
C GLY A 108 3.29 15.42 -6.00
N GLY A 109 4.10 16.47 -5.86
CA GLY A 109 5.23 16.76 -6.76
C GLY A 109 6.47 15.89 -6.54
N MET A 110 6.60 15.28 -5.35
CA MET A 110 7.78 14.50 -4.95
C MET A 110 7.36 13.22 -4.22
N MET A 111 7.90 12.08 -4.67
CA MET A 111 7.81 10.81 -3.96
C MET A 111 8.98 10.64 -2.98
N PRO A 112 8.87 9.81 -1.91
CA PRO A 112 9.93 9.68 -0.90
C PRO A 112 11.32 9.32 -1.47
N GLY A 113 11.36 8.43 -2.47
CA GLY A 113 12.61 8.02 -3.12
C GLY A 113 13.25 9.09 -4.02
N GLU A 114 12.56 10.20 -4.27
CA GLU A 114 13.05 11.29 -5.11
C GLU A 114 13.73 12.40 -4.30
N TYR A 115 13.54 12.42 -2.97
CA TYR A 115 14.09 13.45 -2.08
C TYR A 115 15.60 13.68 -2.24
N PRO A 116 16.46 12.65 -2.44
CA PRO A 116 17.89 12.85 -2.70
C PRO A 116 18.20 13.72 -3.94
N GLY A 117 17.28 13.78 -4.91
CA GLY A 117 17.42 14.60 -6.11
C GLY A 117 17.09 16.09 -5.88
N TRP A 118 16.58 16.46 -4.72
CA TRP A 118 16.25 17.83 -4.33
C TRP A 118 17.32 18.35 -3.38
N THR A 119 18.20 19.22 -3.88
CA THR A 119 19.28 19.81 -3.07
C THR A 119 18.96 21.27 -2.74
N ALA A 120 19.63 21.85 -1.74
CA ALA A 120 19.44 23.26 -1.43
C ALA A 120 20.08 24.19 -2.48
N ALA A 121 20.97 23.66 -3.33
CA ALA A 121 21.65 24.40 -4.39
C ALA A 121 20.91 24.33 -5.73
N THR A 122 20.35 23.17 -6.10
CA THR A 122 19.79 22.91 -7.43
C THR A 122 18.43 22.23 -7.36
N LEU A 123 17.56 22.58 -8.31
CA LEU A 123 16.29 21.88 -8.52
C LEU A 123 16.53 20.54 -9.23
N PRO A 124 15.65 19.53 -9.01
CA PRO A 124 15.71 18.29 -9.77
C PRO A 124 15.47 18.55 -11.27
N GLY A 125 15.83 17.57 -12.09
CA GLY A 125 15.70 17.66 -13.54
C GLY A 125 14.29 18.07 -14.00
N VAL A 126 13.25 17.58 -13.33
CA VAL A 126 11.85 17.98 -13.52
C VAL A 126 11.21 18.25 -12.16
N SER A 127 10.46 19.35 -12.04
CA SER A 127 9.71 19.73 -10.84
C SER A 127 8.29 20.17 -11.22
N ILE A 128 7.34 19.92 -10.33
CA ILE A 128 5.93 20.29 -10.53
C ILE A 128 5.51 21.34 -9.51
N TRP A 129 4.79 22.33 -10.00
CA TRP A 129 4.35 23.49 -9.26
C TRP A 129 2.86 23.68 -9.47
N GLN A 130 2.20 24.26 -8.48
CA GLN A 130 0.79 24.62 -8.55
C GLN A 130 0.59 26.11 -8.27
N ARG A 131 -0.46 26.68 -8.83
CA ARG A 131 -0.84 28.06 -8.57
C ARG A 131 -1.45 28.19 -7.18
N VAL A 132 -1.04 29.19 -6.42
CA VAL A 132 -1.67 29.54 -5.14
C VAL A 132 -3.05 30.13 -5.40
N ARG A 133 -4.11 29.48 -4.90
CA ARG A 133 -5.50 29.96 -4.93
C ARG A 133 -6.07 29.96 -3.52
N GLY A 134 -6.33 31.13 -2.95
CA GLY A 134 -6.82 31.28 -1.58
C GLY A 134 -5.71 31.36 -0.52
N PRO A 135 -6.07 31.39 0.77
CA PRO A 135 -5.11 31.31 1.87
C PRO A 135 -4.44 29.94 1.87
N ALA A 136 -3.25 29.86 1.30
CA ALA A 136 -2.45 28.65 1.27
C ALA A 136 -1.66 28.50 2.57
N GLY A 137 -1.36 27.25 2.92
CA GLY A 137 -0.26 26.97 3.83
C GLY A 137 1.02 27.65 3.35
N ASP A 138 1.84 28.09 4.30
CA ASP A 138 3.07 28.84 4.01
C ASP A 138 4.25 27.91 3.74
N TRP A 139 4.15 26.61 4.04
CA TRP A 139 5.31 25.73 4.01
C TRP A 139 5.78 25.37 2.61
N LEU A 140 4.86 25.21 1.65
CA LEU A 140 5.20 24.84 0.27
C LEU A 140 5.98 25.91 -0.51
N ARG A 141 6.28 27.05 0.13
CA ARG A 141 7.08 28.17 -0.40
C ARG A 141 8.40 28.40 0.37
N LYS A 142 8.76 27.52 1.31
CA LYS A 142 9.97 27.66 2.16
C LYS A 142 11.23 26.99 1.61
N GLY A 143 11.36 26.88 0.28
CA GLY A 143 12.55 26.30 -0.35
C GLY A 143 12.88 24.91 0.19
N ALA A 144 14.12 24.68 0.62
CA ALA A 144 14.59 23.35 1.06
C ALA A 144 13.82 22.80 2.29
N GLU A 145 13.28 23.68 3.14
CA GLU A 145 12.43 23.25 4.26
C GLU A 145 11.10 22.65 3.78
N ALA A 146 10.58 23.14 2.65
CA ALA A 146 9.39 22.59 2.01
C ALA A 146 9.66 21.17 1.51
N ASP A 147 10.83 20.91 0.93
CA ASP A 147 11.18 19.58 0.44
C ASP A 147 11.29 18.59 1.60
N ALA A 148 11.93 18.97 2.70
CA ALA A 148 11.99 18.13 3.90
C ALA A 148 10.59 17.84 4.47
N LEU A 149 9.70 18.83 4.49
CA LEU A 149 8.31 18.66 4.91
C LEU A 149 7.55 17.69 3.99
N ILE A 150 7.65 17.91 2.67
CA ILE A 150 7.02 17.05 1.66
C ILE A 150 7.56 15.62 1.79
N ALA A 151 8.86 15.44 1.99
CA ALA A 151 9.45 14.12 2.16
C ALA A 151 8.85 13.38 3.36
N ARG A 152 8.70 14.03 4.52
CA ARG A 152 8.11 13.39 5.71
C ARG A 152 6.63 13.04 5.51
N TYR A 153 5.82 13.94 4.97
CA TYR A 153 4.40 13.65 4.69
C TYR A 153 4.21 12.66 3.55
N ALA A 154 5.05 12.68 2.52
CA ALA A 154 5.03 11.67 1.46
C ALA A 154 5.46 10.30 2.00
N THR A 155 6.41 10.24 2.94
CA THR A 155 6.72 9.00 3.67
C THR A 155 5.49 8.53 4.47
N ALA A 156 4.80 9.44 5.15
CA ALA A 156 3.57 9.10 5.87
C ALA A 156 2.44 8.62 4.95
N ALA A 157 2.31 9.18 3.75
CA ALA A 157 1.35 8.74 2.74
C ALA A 157 1.50 7.26 2.37
N THR A 158 2.70 6.68 2.51
CA THR A 158 2.92 5.25 2.22
C THR A 158 2.34 4.31 3.28
N HIS A 159 1.93 4.84 4.44
CA HIS A 159 1.27 4.10 5.52
C HIS A 159 -0.25 4.28 5.55
N VAL A 160 -0.77 5.22 4.76
CA VAL A 160 -2.22 5.42 4.60
C VAL A 160 -2.77 4.25 3.81
N ARG A 161 -3.70 3.53 4.43
CA ARG A 161 -4.42 2.43 3.79
C ARG A 161 -5.70 2.97 3.13
N PRO A 162 -6.30 2.22 2.19
CA PRO A 162 -7.48 2.69 1.47
C PRO A 162 -8.65 3.04 2.39
N GLY A 163 -9.22 4.24 2.23
CA GLY A 163 -10.39 4.69 2.97
C GLY A 163 -10.10 5.23 4.37
N ASP A 164 -8.84 5.21 4.83
CA ASP A 164 -8.46 5.70 6.16
C ASP A 164 -8.93 7.14 6.40
N ARG A 165 -9.44 7.40 7.60
CA ARG A 165 -9.59 8.74 8.17
C ARG A 165 -8.30 9.11 8.89
N VAL A 166 -7.60 10.12 8.38
CA VAL A 166 -6.26 10.49 8.84
C VAL A 166 -6.29 11.79 9.64
N LEU A 167 -5.77 11.79 10.86
CA LEU A 167 -5.53 13.00 11.63
C LEU A 167 -4.10 13.51 11.38
N ILE A 168 -3.96 14.81 11.11
CA ILE A 168 -2.67 15.46 10.94
C ILE A 168 -2.46 16.49 12.03
N ASP A 169 -1.41 16.30 12.82
CA ASP A 169 -1.02 17.16 13.94
C ASP A 169 0.43 17.65 13.78
N GLY A 170 0.62 18.97 13.93
CA GLY A 170 1.93 19.60 13.97
C GLY A 170 2.30 20.44 12.75
N ILE A 171 3.60 20.48 12.48
CA ILE A 171 4.21 21.41 11.54
C ILE A 171 3.63 21.27 10.13
N GLY A 172 3.11 22.37 9.60
CA GLY A 172 2.55 22.43 8.26
C GLY A 172 1.32 21.56 8.03
N ALA A 173 0.48 21.33 9.06
CA ALA A 173 -0.69 20.45 8.95
C ALA A 173 -1.60 20.71 7.74
N ALA A 174 -1.80 21.97 7.33
CA ALA A 174 -2.57 22.31 6.12
C ALA A 174 -1.90 21.83 4.82
N ASP A 175 -0.59 22.03 4.71
CA ASP A 175 0.20 21.56 3.57
C ASP A 175 0.34 20.03 3.59
N GLY A 176 0.54 19.44 4.78
CA GLY A 176 0.54 18.01 5.02
C GLY A 176 -0.76 17.33 4.60
N ALA A 177 -1.91 17.94 4.89
CA ALA A 177 -3.22 17.48 4.41
C ALA A 177 -3.29 17.44 2.89
N SER A 178 -2.81 18.50 2.24
CA SER A 178 -2.75 18.57 0.78
C SER A 178 -1.81 17.51 0.20
N ILE A 179 -0.67 17.24 0.84
CA ILE A 179 0.30 16.22 0.42
C ILE A 179 -0.29 14.81 0.58
N LEU A 180 -0.91 14.50 1.72
CA LEU A 180 -1.54 13.19 1.93
C LEU A 180 -2.68 12.95 0.96
N MET A 181 -3.55 13.93 0.72
CA MET A 181 -4.63 13.80 -0.25
C MET A 181 -4.12 13.62 -1.69
N ALA A 182 -2.98 14.23 -2.03
CA ALA A 182 -2.38 14.08 -3.35
C ALA A 182 -1.60 12.76 -3.52
N SER A 183 -1.10 12.17 -2.43
CA SER A 183 -0.13 11.07 -2.47
C SER A 183 -0.65 9.74 -1.87
N SER A 184 -1.92 9.67 -1.46
CA SER A 184 -2.48 8.49 -0.79
C SER A 184 -3.92 8.17 -1.19
N ARG A 185 -4.45 7.08 -0.63
CA ARG A 185 -5.85 6.64 -0.78
C ARG A 185 -6.71 6.93 0.46
N ALA A 186 -6.36 7.97 1.22
CA ALA A 186 -7.16 8.40 2.38
C ALA A 186 -8.62 8.63 1.97
N GLY A 187 -9.56 8.20 2.80
CA GLY A 187 -10.98 8.51 2.63
C GLY A 187 -11.30 9.93 3.08
N SER A 188 -10.61 10.41 4.12
CA SER A 188 -10.73 11.78 4.63
C SER A 188 -9.51 12.19 5.44
N VAL A 189 -9.30 13.50 5.59
CA VAL A 189 -8.25 14.07 6.42
C VAL A 189 -8.87 15.08 7.39
N VAL A 190 -8.45 14.97 8.66
CA VAL A 190 -8.73 15.92 9.73
C VAL A 190 -7.42 16.60 10.08
N ARG A 191 -7.43 17.94 10.19
CA ARG A 191 -6.23 18.70 10.55
C ARG A 191 -6.40 19.39 11.90
N VAL A 192 -5.34 19.38 12.69
CA VAL A 192 -5.24 20.18 13.92
C VAL A 192 -4.88 21.60 13.53
N ASP A 193 -5.74 22.55 13.89
CA ASP A 193 -5.57 23.97 13.60
C ASP A 193 -6.16 24.81 14.74
N GLY A 194 -5.69 26.05 14.91
CA GLY A 194 -6.09 26.99 15.97
C GLY A 194 -7.54 27.48 15.89
N GLY A 195 -8.39 26.85 15.10
CA GLY A 195 -9.83 27.12 15.02
C GLY A 195 -10.29 27.95 13.82
N GLU A 196 -9.44 28.23 12.83
CA GLU A 196 -9.87 28.87 11.58
C GLU A 196 -10.35 27.81 10.57
N THR A 197 -11.67 27.72 10.41
CA THR A 197 -12.29 26.95 9.34
C THR A 197 -11.93 27.57 8.00
N ASP A 198 -11.15 26.85 7.20
CA ASP A 198 -10.98 27.19 5.80
C ASP A 198 -11.27 26.02 4.87
N ILE A 199 -11.67 26.40 3.66
CA ILE A 199 -12.35 25.61 2.64
C ILE A 199 -11.54 24.34 2.30
N GLY A 200 -12.04 23.17 2.72
CA GLY A 200 -11.61 21.89 2.14
C GLY A 200 -11.25 20.74 3.10
N GLY A 201 -11.63 20.77 4.37
CA GLY A 201 -11.44 19.62 5.27
C GLY A 201 -11.97 19.84 6.69
N GLU A 202 -12.07 18.77 7.47
CA GLU A 202 -12.43 18.83 8.89
C GLU A 202 -11.26 19.41 9.69
N THR A 203 -11.55 20.37 10.58
CA THR A 203 -10.56 21.03 11.44
C THR A 203 -10.92 20.83 12.90
N VAL A 204 -9.92 20.54 13.73
CA VAL A 204 -10.09 20.35 15.17
C VAL A 204 -9.04 21.15 15.95
N ASN A 205 -9.36 21.50 17.18
CA ASN A 205 -8.42 22.16 18.08
C ASN A 205 -7.41 21.14 18.66
N GLU A 206 -6.36 21.66 19.30
CA GLU A 206 -5.32 20.85 19.97
C GLU A 206 -5.83 20.02 21.18
N GLN A 207 -7.07 20.22 21.62
CA GLN A 207 -7.69 19.44 22.71
C GLN A 207 -8.44 18.20 22.19
N PHE A 208 -8.69 18.12 20.88
CA PHE A 208 -9.44 17.03 20.25
C PHE A 208 -10.86 16.82 20.77
N ASP A 209 -11.47 17.82 21.43
CA ASP A 209 -12.79 17.71 22.07
C ASP A 209 -13.93 17.33 21.11
N ARG A 210 -13.71 17.53 19.80
CA ARG A 210 -14.69 17.24 18.73
C ARG A 210 -14.49 15.88 18.08
N LEU A 211 -13.44 15.15 18.44
CA LEU A 211 -13.17 13.82 17.92
C LEU A 211 -13.66 12.78 18.93
N ALA A 212 -14.45 11.84 18.42
CA ALA A 212 -14.80 10.65 19.17
C ALA A 212 -13.56 9.77 19.37
N ASP A 213 -13.54 9.04 20.47
CA ASP A 213 -12.59 7.96 20.70
C ASP A 213 -12.69 6.93 19.57
N GLU A 214 -11.59 6.24 19.26
CA GLU A 214 -11.56 5.15 18.28
C GLU A 214 -12.11 5.54 16.89
N SER A 215 -11.91 6.80 16.47
CA SER A 215 -12.51 7.35 15.24
C SER A 215 -11.52 7.67 14.13
N ILE A 216 -10.22 7.46 14.37
CA ILE A 216 -9.12 7.76 13.46
C ILE A 216 -8.39 6.46 13.08
N ASP A 217 -8.10 6.27 11.79
CA ASP A 217 -7.39 5.09 11.28
C ASP A 217 -5.87 5.29 11.29
N LEU A 218 -5.41 6.51 11.01
CA LEU A 218 -4.00 6.88 11.01
C LEU A 218 -3.82 8.26 11.63
N ILE A 219 -2.85 8.41 12.52
CA ILE A 219 -2.36 9.70 13.00
C ILE A 219 -1.00 9.99 12.36
N VAL A 220 -0.83 11.18 11.79
CA VAL A 220 0.45 11.70 11.30
C VAL A 220 0.80 12.92 12.15
N ALA A 221 1.71 12.72 13.11
CA ALA A 221 2.12 13.72 14.07
C ALA A 221 3.59 14.10 13.83
N ILE A 222 3.86 15.25 13.21
CA ILE A 222 5.22 15.71 12.93
C ILE A 222 5.42 17.03 13.66
N GLU A 223 6.29 17.06 14.68
CA GLU A 223 6.41 18.21 15.57
C GLU A 223 5.03 18.72 16.06
N PRO A 224 4.17 17.84 16.61
CA PRO A 224 2.83 18.19 17.06
C PRO A 224 2.86 19.28 18.13
N ALA A 225 1.79 20.06 18.19
CA ALA A 225 1.58 20.99 19.29
C ALA A 225 1.22 20.19 20.56
N VAL A 226 1.97 20.45 21.63
CA VAL A 226 1.84 19.76 22.91
C VAL A 226 1.41 20.76 23.99
N PRO A 227 0.12 20.75 24.39
CA PRO A 227 -0.41 21.70 25.39
C PRO A 227 0.28 21.52 26.75
N THR A 228 0.37 20.28 27.23
CA THR A 228 0.97 19.88 28.51
C THR A 228 2.37 19.30 28.32
N ASP A 229 2.44 18.01 27.99
CA ASP A 229 3.68 17.26 27.72
C ASP A 229 3.43 16.19 26.65
N TRP A 230 4.51 15.69 26.04
CA TRP A 230 4.41 14.83 24.86
C TRP A 230 3.92 13.41 25.19
N LEU A 231 4.00 12.98 26.45
CA LEU A 231 3.47 11.68 26.88
C LEU A 231 1.95 11.74 26.96
N ALA A 232 1.40 12.81 27.55
CA ALA A 232 -0.05 13.06 27.57
C ALA A 232 -0.61 13.15 26.13
N ARG A 233 0.16 13.71 25.20
CA ARG A 233 -0.22 13.73 23.78
C ARG A 233 -0.26 12.32 23.16
N LEU A 234 0.64 11.41 23.56
CA LEU A 234 0.56 10.00 23.14
C LEU A 234 -0.69 9.30 23.69
N ASP A 235 -1.12 9.64 24.91
CA ASP A 235 -2.37 9.13 25.49
C ASP A 235 -3.60 9.58 24.70
N ASP A 236 -3.64 10.85 24.27
CA ASP A 236 -4.68 11.35 23.36
C ASP A 236 -4.73 10.55 22.05
N TYR A 237 -3.57 10.31 21.44
CA TYR A 237 -3.49 9.56 20.19
C TYR A 237 -3.95 8.11 20.37
N ALA A 238 -3.59 7.46 21.48
CA ALA A 238 -4.01 6.10 21.78
C ALA A 238 -5.54 6.00 21.94
N ARG A 239 -6.16 7.02 22.55
CA ARG A 239 -7.62 7.12 22.69
C ARG A 239 -8.33 7.31 21.35
N LEU A 240 -7.76 8.10 20.44
CA LEU A 240 -8.40 8.44 19.16
C LEU A 240 -8.28 7.35 18.10
N LEU A 241 -7.24 6.52 18.15
CA LEU A 241 -6.99 5.50 17.15
C LEU A 241 -7.95 4.32 17.28
N LYS A 242 -8.43 3.81 16.14
CA LYS A 242 -9.09 2.52 16.05
C LYS A 242 -8.15 1.38 16.46
N TYR A 243 -8.73 0.23 16.79
CA TYR A 243 -7.99 -0.94 17.25
C TYR A 243 -7.03 -1.54 16.21
N ASP A 244 -7.25 -1.28 14.91
CA ASP A 244 -6.33 -1.63 13.82
C ASP A 244 -5.54 -0.42 13.28
N GLY A 245 -5.63 0.72 13.98
CA GLY A 245 -5.06 2.00 13.58
C GLY A 245 -3.54 2.10 13.75
N ARG A 246 -2.96 3.12 13.13
CA ARG A 246 -1.52 3.40 13.12
C ARG A 246 -1.21 4.84 13.53
N ILE A 247 0.01 5.05 13.99
CA ILE A 247 0.60 6.38 14.15
C ILE A 247 1.95 6.44 13.45
N LEU A 248 2.16 7.49 12.66
CA LEU A 248 3.48 7.97 12.30
C LEU A 248 3.76 9.21 13.15
N ILE A 249 4.81 9.15 13.96
CA ILE A 249 5.15 10.23 14.88
C ILE A 249 6.62 10.60 14.77
N GLY A 250 6.88 11.91 14.73
CA GLY A 250 8.19 12.48 14.48
C GLY A 250 8.46 13.74 15.29
N TRP A 251 9.62 13.81 15.96
CA TRP A 251 10.16 15.01 16.58
C TRP A 251 11.63 15.21 16.22
N GLN A 252 12.09 16.45 16.17
CA GLN A 252 13.52 16.73 16.33
C GLN A 252 13.93 16.46 17.78
N LEU A 253 15.18 16.04 17.97
CA LEU A 253 15.75 15.81 19.31
C LEU A 253 15.47 17.01 20.25
N GLY A 254 14.85 16.71 21.39
CA GLY A 254 14.55 17.70 22.42
C GLY A 254 15.80 18.11 23.17
N ASN A 255 16.16 19.39 23.13
CA ASN A 255 17.25 19.98 23.92
C ASN A 255 16.86 20.20 25.39
N GLY A 256 16.25 19.19 26.05
CA GLY A 256 15.75 19.28 27.43
C GLY A 256 14.38 19.96 27.60
N ASP A 257 13.62 20.12 26.51
CA ASP A 257 12.23 20.60 26.52
C ASP A 257 11.28 19.46 26.93
N THR A 258 10.49 19.65 27.99
CA THR A 258 9.51 18.66 28.46
C THR A 258 8.37 18.39 27.47
N LYS A 259 8.23 19.22 26.43
CA LYS A 259 7.28 19.03 25.34
C LYS A 259 7.81 18.15 24.21
N ARG A 260 9.04 17.64 24.33
CA ARG A 260 9.69 16.78 23.33
C ARG A 260 10.43 15.61 24.00
N PRO A 261 10.55 14.47 23.32
CA PRO A 261 11.45 13.42 23.77
C PRO A 261 12.92 13.88 23.74
N ALA A 262 13.68 13.53 24.78
CA ALA A 262 15.09 13.92 24.90
C ALA A 262 16.02 13.08 24.01
N ASN A 263 15.68 11.81 23.80
CA ASN A 263 16.49 10.86 23.03
C ASN A 263 15.62 9.72 22.47
N TRP A 264 16.23 8.87 21.66
CA TRP A 264 15.57 7.72 21.03
C TRP A 264 15.03 6.69 22.02
N GLN A 265 15.77 6.42 23.11
CA GLN A 265 15.37 5.39 24.07
C GLN A 265 14.07 5.81 24.78
N ASP A 266 14.04 7.02 25.33
CA ASP A 266 12.85 7.56 26.02
C ASP A 266 11.64 7.60 25.07
N PHE A 267 11.86 8.03 23.82
CA PHE A 267 10.82 8.07 22.79
C PHE A 267 10.29 6.68 22.43
N SER A 268 11.18 5.72 22.17
CA SER A 268 10.80 4.36 21.77
C SER A 268 10.10 3.63 22.90
N ASP A 269 10.54 3.80 24.15
CA ASP A 269 9.94 3.14 25.31
C ASP A 269 8.51 3.68 25.54
N ALA A 270 8.34 5.01 25.55
CA ALA A 270 7.02 5.62 25.75
C ALA A 270 6.01 5.27 24.65
N VAL A 271 6.46 5.13 23.41
CA VAL A 271 5.63 4.63 22.31
C VAL A 271 5.33 3.15 22.50
N SER A 272 6.31 2.34 22.91
CA SER A 272 6.12 0.89 23.11
C SER A 272 5.16 0.56 24.26
N ASP A 273 5.02 1.46 25.23
CA ASP A 273 4.05 1.32 26.32
C ASP A 273 2.59 1.42 25.85
N ARG A 274 2.34 2.01 24.67
CA ARG A 274 1.00 2.30 24.12
C ARG A 274 0.72 1.61 22.79
N PHE A 275 1.75 1.43 21.98
CA PHE A 275 1.67 0.96 20.61
C PHE A 275 2.69 -0.15 20.34
N LEU A 276 2.58 -0.78 19.18
CA LEU A 276 3.50 -1.77 18.65
C LEU A 276 4.40 -1.10 17.60
N PRO A 277 5.66 -0.74 17.91
CA PRO A 277 6.55 -0.13 16.93
C PRO A 277 6.74 -1.03 15.71
N GLU A 278 6.61 -0.48 14.51
CA GLU A 278 6.80 -1.21 13.26
C GLU A 278 8.13 -0.87 12.62
N LYS A 279 8.41 0.41 12.40
CA LYS A 279 9.60 0.85 11.68
C LYS A 279 10.09 2.17 12.24
N ARG A 280 11.39 2.36 12.25
CA ARG A 280 12.03 3.66 12.48
C ARG A 280 12.36 4.29 11.13
N TYR A 281 12.30 5.60 11.06
CA TYR A 281 12.77 6.34 9.90
C TYR A 281 13.97 7.21 10.27
N VAL A 282 14.96 7.23 9.38
CA VAL A 282 16.14 8.08 9.50
C VAL A 282 16.08 9.14 8.43
N GLU A 283 16.14 10.40 8.85
CA GLU A 283 16.42 11.53 7.97
C GLU A 283 17.89 11.94 8.15
N MET A 284 18.65 11.96 7.05
CA MET A 284 20.06 12.37 7.08
C MET A 284 20.55 12.90 5.73
N ALA A 285 21.63 13.68 5.77
CA ALA A 285 22.40 14.05 4.59
C ALA A 285 23.19 12.84 4.06
N LEU A 286 23.25 12.67 2.74
CA LEU A 286 23.96 11.58 2.07
C LEU A 286 25.43 11.89 1.80
N GLY A 287 25.88 13.11 2.10
CA GLY A 287 27.25 13.55 1.88
C GLY A 287 27.66 14.66 2.85
N PRO A 288 28.93 15.10 2.79
CA PRO A 288 29.46 16.13 3.68
C PRO A 288 28.98 17.54 3.34
N ASP A 289 28.35 17.74 2.18
CA ASP A 289 27.82 19.03 1.76
C ASP A 289 26.50 19.31 2.51
N PRO A 290 26.44 20.34 3.38
CA PRO A 290 25.22 20.69 4.10
C PRO A 290 24.09 21.19 3.18
N LEU A 291 24.39 21.54 1.92
CA LEU A 291 23.42 21.90 0.91
C LEU A 291 23.08 20.76 -0.05
N GLY A 292 23.70 19.58 0.17
CA GLY A 292 23.63 18.42 -0.71
C GLY A 292 22.35 17.59 -0.56
N ALA A 293 22.42 16.35 -1.05
CA ALA A 293 21.29 15.42 -1.04
C ALA A 293 20.94 14.93 0.37
N CYS A 294 19.64 14.90 0.68
CA CYS A 294 19.08 14.31 1.89
C CYS A 294 18.18 13.13 1.55
N ALA A 295 18.03 12.18 2.47
CA ALA A 295 17.14 11.04 2.30
C ALA A 295 16.34 10.77 3.57
N ILE A 296 15.15 10.20 3.39
CA ILE A 296 14.37 9.54 4.44
C ILE A 296 14.25 8.07 4.05
N PHE A 297 14.72 7.18 4.89
CA PHE A 297 14.63 5.74 4.64
C PHE A 297 14.29 4.96 5.92
N PRO A 298 13.59 3.82 5.78
CA PRO A 298 13.23 2.99 6.91
C PRO A 298 14.44 2.18 7.40
N ILE A 299 14.51 1.96 8.70
CA ILE A 299 15.36 0.98 9.36
C ILE A 299 14.55 0.19 10.39
N GLU A 300 15.11 -0.90 10.91
CA GLU A 300 14.48 -1.65 11.99
C GLU A 300 14.27 -0.76 13.23
N ALA A 301 13.17 -0.97 13.94
CA ALA A 301 12.76 -0.07 15.02
C ALA A 301 13.79 0.01 16.17
N ASP A 302 14.50 -1.08 16.46
CA ASP A 302 15.53 -1.18 17.49
C ASP A 302 16.94 -0.83 16.99
N GLN A 303 17.09 -0.57 15.68
CA GLN A 303 18.39 -0.24 15.11
C GLN A 303 18.85 1.15 15.54
N VAL A 304 20.11 1.23 16.01
CA VAL A 304 20.77 2.49 16.37
C VAL A 304 21.13 3.26 15.11
N ALA A 305 20.73 4.53 15.06
CA ALA A 305 21.11 5.47 14.02
C ALA A 305 21.37 6.86 14.61
N ALA A 306 22.42 7.52 14.13
CA ALA A 306 22.71 8.92 14.44
C ALA A 306 21.89 9.81 13.51
N THR A 307 20.85 10.44 14.05
CA THR A 307 19.98 11.38 13.33
C THR A 307 19.37 12.35 14.33
N ASP A 308 19.13 13.58 13.87
CA ASP A 308 18.50 14.62 14.69
C ASP A 308 16.98 14.46 14.74
N TRP A 309 16.42 13.49 14.00
CA TRP A 309 15.00 13.17 13.97
C TRP A 309 14.70 11.84 14.67
N LEU A 310 13.75 11.90 15.59
CA LEU A 310 13.11 10.76 16.25
C LEU A 310 11.81 10.48 15.52
N MET A 311 11.82 9.59 14.52
CA MET A 311 10.64 9.27 13.73
C MET A 311 10.38 7.76 13.67
N LEU A 312 9.13 7.36 13.95
CA LEU A 312 8.71 5.97 13.90
C LEU A 312 7.27 5.84 13.41
N VAL A 313 6.95 4.63 12.97
CA VAL A 313 5.59 4.15 12.77
C VAL A 313 5.29 3.06 13.79
N ALA A 314 4.11 3.12 14.41
CA ALA A 314 3.63 2.10 15.32
C ALA A 314 2.13 1.82 15.09
N SER A 315 1.70 0.60 15.38
CA SER A 315 0.29 0.19 15.31
C SER A 315 -0.33 0.08 16.70
N VAL A 316 -1.64 0.26 16.80
CA VAL A 316 -2.40 -0.21 17.97
C VAL A 316 -2.31 -1.75 18.05
N ASN A 317 -2.38 -2.30 19.26
CA ASN A 317 -2.52 -3.75 19.43
C ASN A 317 -3.96 -4.18 19.07
N PRO A 318 -4.18 -4.91 17.96
CA PRO A 318 -5.54 -5.24 17.50
C PRO A 318 -6.27 -6.21 18.43
N LEU A 319 -5.58 -6.86 19.37
CA LEU A 319 -6.21 -7.70 20.39
C LEU A 319 -7.10 -6.90 21.34
N LEU A 320 -6.84 -5.60 21.50
CA LEU A 320 -7.67 -4.71 22.33
C LEU A 320 -9.10 -4.56 21.78
N GLY A 321 -9.27 -4.74 20.45
CA GLY A 321 -10.57 -4.59 19.78
C GLY A 321 -11.51 -5.79 19.88
N ALA A 322 -11.11 -6.89 20.53
CA ALA A 322 -11.89 -8.13 20.55
C ALA A 322 -13.31 -7.95 21.13
N ASN A 323 -13.49 -7.06 22.11
CA ASN A 323 -14.80 -6.76 22.72
C ASN A 323 -15.58 -5.66 21.98
N HIS A 324 -15.02 -5.13 20.89
CA HIS A 324 -15.54 -4.02 20.10
C HIS A 324 -15.86 -4.46 18.66
N ALA A 325 -16.17 -5.74 18.47
CA ALA A 325 -16.48 -6.29 17.15
C ALA A 325 -17.74 -5.68 16.53
N GLN A 326 -18.77 -5.36 17.34
CA GLN A 326 -20.01 -4.75 16.83
C GLN A 326 -19.83 -3.36 16.23
N ASP A 327 -18.79 -2.64 16.66
CA ASP A 327 -18.48 -1.27 16.27
C ASP A 327 -17.61 -1.20 15.02
N TYR A 328 -17.13 -2.36 14.54
CA TYR A 328 -16.27 -2.44 13.37
C TYR A 328 -16.98 -1.97 12.09
N ASP A 329 -16.28 -1.13 11.32
CA ASP A 329 -16.64 -0.77 9.94
C ASP A 329 -15.36 -0.63 9.13
N HIS A 330 -15.26 -1.37 8.03
CA HIS A 330 -14.03 -1.39 7.23
C HIS A 330 -13.89 -0.06 6.47
N PRO A 331 -12.80 0.72 6.63
CA PRO A 331 -12.72 2.07 6.05
C PRO A 331 -12.85 2.10 4.52
N ALA A 332 -12.29 1.11 3.83
CA ALA A 332 -12.42 0.98 2.37
C ALA A 332 -13.78 0.45 1.89
N PHE A 333 -14.56 -0.20 2.77
CA PHE A 333 -15.81 -0.91 2.43
C PHE A 333 -16.88 -0.63 3.51
N PRO A 334 -17.25 0.63 3.74
CA PRO A 334 -18.15 0.99 4.83
C PRO A 334 -19.56 0.46 4.56
N ARG A 335 -20.24 -0.04 5.61
CA ARG A 335 -21.62 -0.55 5.53
C ARG A 335 -22.62 0.48 4.98
N ALA A 336 -22.32 1.77 5.13
CA ALA A 336 -23.13 2.86 4.59
C ALA A 336 -23.26 2.85 3.05
N GLN A 337 -22.36 2.17 2.33
CA GLN A 337 -22.39 2.05 0.86
C GLN A 337 -23.31 0.93 0.36
N GLY A 338 -23.87 0.10 1.26
CA GLY A 338 -24.83 -0.95 0.92
C GLY A 338 -24.42 -2.33 1.46
N PRO A 339 -25.13 -3.39 1.04
CA PRO A 339 -24.82 -4.76 1.47
C PRO A 339 -23.41 -5.18 1.07
N LEU A 340 -22.66 -5.72 2.02
CA LEU A 340 -21.29 -6.17 1.80
C LEU A 340 -21.28 -7.60 1.24
N PRO A 341 -20.53 -7.88 0.17
CA PRO A 341 -20.29 -9.26 -0.25
C PRO A 341 -19.42 -9.98 0.79
N ALA A 342 -19.55 -11.31 0.86
CA ALA A 342 -18.81 -12.18 1.78
C ALA A 342 -17.29 -11.92 1.79
N LEU A 343 -16.72 -11.50 0.65
CA LEU A 343 -15.30 -11.16 0.50
C LEU A 343 -14.80 -10.09 1.48
N VAL A 344 -15.63 -9.10 1.80
CA VAL A 344 -15.25 -7.92 2.60
C VAL A 344 -16.09 -7.73 3.86
N ASP A 345 -17.05 -8.63 4.11
CA ASP A 345 -17.89 -8.60 5.31
C ASP A 345 -17.16 -9.21 6.52
N PHE A 346 -16.09 -8.54 6.96
CA PHE A 346 -15.25 -9.01 8.07
C PHE A 346 -15.97 -8.91 9.41
N GLY A 347 -16.80 -7.88 9.60
CA GLY A 347 -17.53 -7.63 10.85
C GLY A 347 -18.49 -8.76 11.23
N ASN A 348 -19.12 -9.40 10.25
CA ASN A 348 -19.99 -10.56 10.49
C ASN A 348 -19.23 -11.90 10.52
N ALA A 349 -17.96 -11.92 10.10
CA ALA A 349 -17.25 -13.17 9.84
C ALA A 349 -16.15 -13.50 10.85
N TYR A 350 -15.60 -12.50 11.54
CA TYR A 350 -14.53 -12.63 12.53
C TYR A 350 -15.08 -12.36 13.93
N ASP A 351 -14.50 -13.03 14.93
CA ASP A 351 -14.80 -12.72 16.34
C ASP A 351 -14.13 -11.37 16.71
N ASN A 352 -12.91 -11.14 16.21
CA ASN A 352 -12.22 -9.86 16.26
C ASN A 352 -11.90 -9.36 14.82
N PRO A 353 -12.78 -8.57 14.19
CA PRO A 353 -12.59 -8.10 12.82
C PRO A 353 -11.41 -7.13 12.66
N TRP A 354 -10.95 -6.50 13.75
CA TRP A 354 -9.78 -5.60 13.77
C TRP A 354 -8.46 -6.34 13.45
N LEU A 355 -8.44 -7.67 13.55
CA LEU A 355 -7.29 -8.49 13.16
C LEU A 355 -7.04 -8.51 11.65
N TYR A 356 -8.07 -8.34 10.82
CA TYR A 356 -7.92 -8.61 9.38
C TYR A 356 -6.85 -7.73 8.73
N ARG A 357 -6.94 -6.41 8.94
CA ARG A 357 -6.00 -5.45 8.34
C ARG A 357 -4.61 -5.53 8.97
N SER A 358 -4.53 -5.81 10.27
CA SER A 358 -3.27 -5.85 11.02
C SER A 358 -2.52 -7.19 10.92
N MET A 359 -3.20 -8.31 10.62
CA MET A 359 -2.60 -9.66 10.58
C MET A 359 -2.64 -10.30 9.19
N VAL A 360 -3.73 -10.11 8.43
CA VAL A 360 -4.01 -10.89 7.21
C VAL A 360 -3.66 -10.13 5.94
N GLN A 361 -4.15 -8.90 5.82
CA GLN A 361 -4.15 -8.16 4.56
C GLN A 361 -2.73 -7.75 4.12
N MET A 362 -2.28 -8.25 2.98
CA MET A 362 -0.94 -7.94 2.46
C MET A 362 -0.82 -6.46 2.11
N GLY A 363 0.28 -5.84 2.52
CA GLY A 363 0.49 -4.39 2.36
C GLY A 363 -0.12 -3.54 3.48
N GLU A 364 -1.08 -4.09 4.23
CA GLU A 364 -1.71 -3.40 5.37
C GLU A 364 -1.27 -3.96 6.72
N ARG A 365 -1.00 -5.27 6.81
CA ARG A 365 -0.61 -5.96 8.06
C ARG A 365 0.66 -5.40 8.70
N LEU A 366 0.87 -5.77 9.96
CA LEU A 366 2.10 -5.46 10.70
C LEU A 366 3.34 -5.80 9.87
N GLY A 367 4.23 -4.82 9.75
CA GLY A 367 5.47 -4.96 8.99
C GLY A 367 6.48 -5.93 9.60
N PRO A 368 6.79 -5.85 10.90
CA PRO A 368 7.80 -6.72 11.50
C PRO A 368 7.34 -8.17 11.60
N ASP A 369 8.06 -9.05 10.90
CA ASP A 369 7.72 -10.47 10.78
C ASP A 369 7.61 -11.18 12.14
N VAL A 370 8.49 -10.85 13.09
CA VAL A 370 8.48 -11.46 14.44
C VAL A 370 7.23 -11.03 15.22
N LYS A 371 6.84 -9.75 15.13
CA LYS A 371 5.63 -9.25 15.81
C LYS A 371 4.37 -9.81 15.18
N LEU A 372 4.34 -9.92 13.85
CA LEU A 372 3.24 -10.56 13.13
C LEU A 372 3.08 -12.04 13.51
N ALA A 373 4.19 -12.79 13.60
CA ALA A 373 4.18 -14.17 14.05
C ALA A 373 3.68 -14.28 15.50
N ARG A 374 4.17 -13.41 16.39
CA ARG A 374 3.73 -13.41 17.79
C ARG A 374 2.24 -13.09 17.94
N LEU A 375 1.72 -12.12 17.17
CA LEU A 375 0.30 -11.82 17.13
C LEU A 375 -0.51 -13.06 16.69
N ALA A 376 -0.07 -13.74 15.63
CA ALA A 376 -0.75 -14.94 15.16
C ALA A 376 -0.70 -16.10 16.18
N GLU A 377 0.41 -16.28 16.89
CA GLU A 377 0.50 -17.25 18.00
C GLU A 377 -0.54 -16.95 19.08
N CYS A 378 -0.60 -15.71 19.58
CA CYS A 378 -1.59 -15.31 20.58
C CYS A 378 -3.03 -15.53 20.07
N VAL A 379 -3.32 -15.19 18.83
CA VAL A 379 -4.65 -15.42 18.25
C VAL A 379 -4.97 -16.92 18.20
N ILE A 380 -4.02 -17.80 17.85
CA ILE A 380 -4.26 -19.26 17.84
C ILE A 380 -4.56 -19.78 19.25
N GLU A 381 -3.86 -19.26 20.26
CA GLU A 381 -4.01 -19.66 21.66
C GLU A 381 -5.36 -19.22 22.24
N ASP A 382 -5.77 -17.98 21.97
CA ASP A 382 -6.90 -17.34 22.67
C ASP A 382 -8.24 -17.39 21.91
N SER A 383 -8.23 -17.64 20.61
CA SER A 383 -9.46 -17.66 19.80
C SER A 383 -10.21 -19.00 19.83
N ARG A 384 -11.54 -18.94 19.64
CA ARG A 384 -12.38 -20.14 19.53
C ARG A 384 -11.89 -21.05 18.42
N GLU A 385 -11.98 -22.36 18.64
CA GLU A 385 -11.47 -23.39 17.73
C GLU A 385 -12.12 -23.34 16.33
N ASP A 386 -13.35 -22.83 16.25
CA ASP A 386 -14.17 -22.73 15.04
C ASP A 386 -14.24 -21.31 14.45
N SER A 387 -13.45 -20.36 14.95
CA SER A 387 -13.46 -18.95 14.52
C SER A 387 -12.64 -18.69 13.25
N ALA A 388 -13.03 -17.67 12.50
CA ALA A 388 -12.24 -17.20 11.36
C ALA A 388 -10.87 -16.64 11.80
N ASP A 389 -10.80 -16.04 12.99
CA ASP A 389 -9.59 -15.52 13.62
C ASP A 389 -8.51 -16.60 13.72
N ARG A 390 -8.88 -17.77 14.26
CA ARG A 390 -7.97 -18.92 14.38
C ARG A 390 -7.50 -19.41 13.03
N GLY A 391 -8.42 -19.58 12.08
CA GLY A 391 -8.11 -20.01 10.72
C GLY A 391 -7.14 -19.06 10.01
N ALA A 392 -7.34 -17.75 10.21
CA ALA A 392 -6.47 -16.71 9.68
C ALA A 392 -5.06 -16.77 10.27
N ALA A 393 -4.96 -16.88 11.59
CA ALA A 393 -3.70 -16.92 12.30
C ALA A 393 -2.86 -18.16 11.96
N ILE A 394 -3.49 -19.35 11.88
CA ILE A 394 -2.84 -20.59 11.43
C ILE A 394 -2.28 -20.40 10.02
N ALA A 395 -3.04 -19.76 9.13
CA ALA A 395 -2.60 -19.53 7.76
C ALA A 395 -1.37 -18.59 7.71
N VAL A 396 -1.38 -17.51 8.49
CA VAL A 396 -0.25 -16.57 8.58
C VAL A 396 1.02 -17.28 9.06
N LEU A 397 0.96 -18.04 10.15
CA LEU A 397 2.11 -18.80 10.65
C LEU A 397 2.57 -19.88 9.67
N GLY A 398 1.64 -20.64 9.08
CA GLY A 398 2.00 -21.73 8.18
C GLY A 398 2.64 -21.23 6.87
N TYR A 399 2.17 -20.10 6.30
CA TYR A 399 2.86 -19.47 5.17
C TYR A 399 4.23 -18.94 5.56
N ARG A 400 4.39 -18.42 6.78
CA ARG A 400 5.71 -17.99 7.27
C ARG A 400 6.69 -19.16 7.38
N VAL A 401 6.24 -20.33 7.83
CA VAL A 401 7.04 -21.57 7.84
C VAL A 401 7.50 -21.95 6.42
N LEU A 402 6.62 -21.82 5.41
CA LEU A 402 6.98 -22.05 4.01
C LEU A 402 8.01 -21.05 3.49
N GLU A 403 7.85 -19.75 3.79
CA GLU A 403 8.79 -18.70 3.40
C GLU A 403 10.19 -18.95 3.96
N MET A 404 10.27 -19.34 5.23
CA MET A 404 11.54 -19.68 5.91
C MET A 404 12.06 -21.08 5.54
N ARG A 405 11.28 -21.88 4.80
CA ARG A 405 11.60 -23.27 4.41
C ARG A 405 11.96 -24.17 5.61
N ARG A 406 11.25 -23.99 6.74
CA ARG A 406 11.50 -24.73 7.99
C ARG A 406 10.66 -26.01 8.07
N GLY A 407 11.17 -27.10 7.49
CA GLY A 407 10.47 -28.39 7.48
C GLY A 407 10.22 -28.98 8.88
N ASP A 408 11.07 -28.67 9.85
CA ASP A 408 10.89 -29.04 11.26
C ASP A 408 9.67 -28.37 11.90
N LEU A 409 9.44 -27.09 11.59
CA LEU A 409 8.24 -26.36 12.04
C LEU A 409 6.99 -26.78 11.28
N ALA A 410 7.13 -27.23 10.03
CA ALA A 410 6.00 -27.71 9.23
C ALA A 410 5.25 -28.85 9.92
N LEU A 411 5.97 -29.79 10.53
CA LEU A 411 5.39 -30.90 11.27
C LEU A 411 4.58 -30.44 12.50
N SER A 412 4.94 -29.31 13.10
CA SER A 412 4.19 -28.74 14.24
C SER A 412 2.92 -28.00 13.81
N MET A 413 2.87 -27.50 12.58
CA MET A 413 1.70 -26.80 12.04
C MET A 413 0.60 -27.76 11.58
N LEU A 414 0.95 -28.95 11.09
CA LEU A 414 -0.01 -29.90 10.52
C LEU A 414 -1.13 -30.32 11.49
N PRO A 415 -0.85 -30.65 12.77
CA PRO A 415 -1.90 -30.96 13.75
C PRO A 415 -2.86 -29.80 14.00
N LEU A 416 -2.37 -28.55 13.98
CA LEU A 416 -3.23 -27.37 14.15
C LEU A 416 -4.20 -27.22 12.96
N ILE A 417 -3.69 -27.44 11.74
CA ILE A 417 -4.52 -27.42 10.53
C ILE A 417 -5.54 -28.56 10.56
N GLU A 418 -5.13 -29.77 10.91
CA GLU A 418 -6.01 -30.94 10.99
C GLU A 418 -7.13 -30.72 12.01
N ALA A 419 -6.80 -30.21 13.20
CA ALA A 419 -7.79 -29.88 14.22
C ALA A 419 -8.82 -28.86 13.71
N TYR A 420 -8.36 -27.74 13.12
CA TYR A 420 -9.24 -26.69 12.61
C TYR A 420 -10.11 -27.16 11.43
N VAL A 421 -9.52 -27.87 10.47
CA VAL A 421 -10.25 -28.41 9.31
C VAL A 421 -11.16 -29.58 9.72
N GLY A 422 -10.90 -30.25 10.84
CA GLY A 422 -11.69 -31.36 11.37
C GLY A 422 -12.98 -30.93 12.07
N VAL A 423 -13.11 -29.66 12.49
CA VAL A 423 -14.31 -29.15 13.15
C VAL A 423 -15.53 -29.33 12.23
N PRO A 424 -16.68 -29.86 12.68
CA PRO A 424 -17.88 -29.95 11.84
C PRO A 424 -18.40 -28.57 11.42
N LEU A 425 -18.85 -28.43 10.17
CA LEU A 425 -19.56 -27.23 9.71
C LEU A 425 -21.04 -27.32 10.04
N THR A 426 -21.63 -26.20 10.43
CA THR A 426 -23.07 -25.99 10.57
C THR A 426 -23.56 -24.99 9.52
N ASP A 427 -24.87 -24.86 9.35
CA ASP A 427 -25.46 -23.85 8.46
C ASP A 427 -25.13 -22.42 8.92
N ASP A 428 -25.01 -22.21 10.23
CA ASP A 428 -24.66 -20.92 10.84
C ASP A 428 -23.15 -20.61 10.82
N THR A 429 -22.31 -21.52 10.30
CA THR A 429 -20.86 -21.30 10.30
C THR A 429 -20.47 -20.11 9.41
N PRO A 430 -19.73 -19.12 9.94
CA PRO A 430 -19.32 -17.95 9.16
C PRO A 430 -18.58 -18.31 7.87
N VAL A 431 -18.86 -17.60 6.79
CA VAL A 431 -18.33 -17.90 5.45
C VAL A 431 -16.79 -17.83 5.37
N HIS A 432 -16.14 -17.00 6.20
CA HIS A 432 -14.67 -16.95 6.27
C HIS A 432 -14.05 -18.19 6.92
N VAL A 433 -14.77 -18.90 7.80
CA VAL A 433 -14.30 -20.19 8.33
C VAL A 433 -14.15 -21.18 7.18
N ARG A 434 -15.14 -21.23 6.27
CA ARG A 434 -15.09 -22.05 5.04
C ARG A 434 -13.90 -21.65 4.16
N ARG A 435 -13.68 -20.35 3.94
CA ARG A 435 -12.52 -19.81 3.20
C ARG A 435 -11.19 -20.30 3.79
N TRP A 436 -11.03 -20.20 5.11
CA TRP A 436 -9.80 -20.59 5.78
C TRP A 436 -9.55 -22.09 5.69
N ARG A 437 -10.58 -22.94 5.82
CA ARG A 437 -10.41 -24.39 5.67
C ARG A 437 -9.86 -24.79 4.31
N ILE A 438 -10.36 -24.19 3.24
CA ILE A 438 -9.87 -24.45 1.88
C ILE A 438 -8.41 -24.00 1.74
N SER A 439 -8.10 -22.80 2.24
CA SER A 439 -6.75 -22.25 2.21
C SER A 439 -5.76 -23.08 3.05
N LEU A 440 -6.19 -23.57 4.21
CA LEU A 440 -5.39 -24.38 5.13
C LEU A 440 -5.21 -25.81 4.61
N ALA A 441 -6.20 -26.41 3.95
CA ALA A 441 -6.03 -27.70 3.28
C ALA A 441 -4.97 -27.61 2.17
N PHE A 442 -4.99 -26.55 1.36
CA PHE A 442 -3.93 -26.31 0.38
C PHE A 442 -2.57 -26.09 1.05
N LEU A 443 -2.52 -25.30 2.12
CA LEU A 443 -1.31 -25.03 2.89
C LEU A 443 -0.73 -26.31 3.51
N ALA A 444 -1.56 -27.19 4.07
CA ALA A 444 -1.14 -28.49 4.57
C ALA A 444 -0.53 -29.36 3.47
N GLY A 445 -1.07 -29.32 2.25
CA GLY A 445 -0.43 -29.97 1.10
C GLY A 445 1.00 -29.47 0.86
N ARG A 446 1.19 -28.15 0.91
CA ARG A 446 2.52 -27.52 0.75
C ARG A 446 3.49 -27.81 1.89
N LEU A 447 3.00 -27.85 3.13
CA LEU A 447 3.79 -28.19 4.31
C LEU A 447 4.22 -29.65 4.30
N ASN A 448 3.35 -30.57 3.85
CA ASN A 448 3.71 -31.97 3.66
C ASN A 448 4.74 -32.17 2.54
N GLU A 449 4.66 -31.41 1.43
CA GLU A 449 5.75 -31.42 0.44
C GLU A 449 7.08 -30.92 1.03
N LEU A 450 7.05 -29.89 1.88
CA LEU A 450 8.25 -29.39 2.57
C LEU A 450 8.81 -30.42 3.57
N ALA A 451 7.94 -31.23 4.17
CA ALA A 451 8.28 -32.32 5.09
C ALA A 451 8.55 -33.67 4.38
N ASP A 452 8.54 -33.70 3.04
CA ASP A 452 8.72 -34.89 2.20
C ASP A 452 7.66 -36.00 2.39
N ASP A 453 6.48 -35.69 2.92
CA ASP A 453 5.33 -36.61 2.96
C ASP A 453 4.43 -36.42 1.73
N ARG A 454 4.85 -37.01 0.61
CA ARG A 454 4.11 -36.91 -0.67
C ARG A 454 2.71 -37.52 -0.61
N ALA A 455 2.51 -38.54 0.22
CA ALA A 455 1.22 -39.21 0.33
C ALA A 455 0.20 -38.32 1.06
N ALA A 456 0.59 -37.71 2.17
CA ALA A 456 -0.22 -36.72 2.87
C ALA A 456 -0.44 -35.46 2.03
N ALA A 457 0.59 -34.99 1.32
CA ALA A 457 0.45 -33.86 0.42
C ALA A 457 -0.66 -34.07 -0.62
N LYS A 458 -0.67 -35.23 -1.29
CA LYS A 458 -1.74 -35.58 -2.25
C LYS A 458 -3.13 -35.59 -1.62
N ARG A 459 -3.29 -36.15 -0.41
CA ARG A 459 -4.59 -36.17 0.29
C ARG A 459 -5.10 -34.76 0.59
N TRP A 460 -4.22 -33.88 1.08
CA TRP A 460 -4.56 -32.50 1.39
C TRP A 460 -4.87 -31.68 0.14
N TYR A 461 -4.12 -31.86 -0.94
CA TYR A 461 -4.44 -31.24 -2.23
C TYR A 461 -5.78 -31.71 -2.78
N ARG A 462 -6.05 -33.02 -2.73
CA ARG A 462 -7.34 -33.58 -3.13
C ARG A 462 -8.49 -32.93 -2.35
N ALA A 463 -8.35 -32.84 -1.03
CA ALA A 463 -9.34 -32.19 -0.16
C ALA A 463 -9.58 -30.71 -0.53
N ALA A 464 -8.51 -29.94 -0.79
CA ALA A 464 -8.64 -28.54 -1.20
C ALA A 464 -9.23 -28.37 -2.62
N ALA A 465 -8.89 -29.28 -3.53
CA ALA A 465 -9.38 -29.30 -4.91
C ALA A 465 -10.89 -29.60 -4.97
N GLU A 466 -11.38 -30.49 -4.11
CA GLU A 466 -12.78 -30.93 -4.07
C GLU A 466 -13.68 -30.07 -3.17
N ALA A 467 -13.10 -29.13 -2.42
CA ALA A 467 -13.87 -28.28 -1.51
C ALA A 467 -14.79 -27.28 -2.22
N ASP A 468 -15.92 -26.97 -1.57
CA ASP A 468 -16.89 -26.01 -2.06
C ASP A 468 -16.45 -24.56 -1.81
N TRP A 469 -15.76 -23.99 -2.80
CA TRP A 469 -15.39 -22.57 -2.82
C TRP A 469 -16.59 -21.65 -3.12
N SER A 470 -17.66 -22.17 -3.71
CA SER A 470 -18.80 -21.38 -4.18
C SER A 470 -19.64 -20.81 -3.05
N GLY A 471 -19.63 -21.47 -1.89
CA GLY A 471 -20.21 -20.96 -0.64
C GLY A 471 -19.50 -19.74 -0.03
N PHE A 472 -18.37 -19.30 -0.61
CA PHE A 472 -17.70 -18.06 -0.23
C PHE A 472 -17.59 -17.08 -1.40
N SER A 473 -16.81 -17.44 -2.42
CA SER A 473 -16.55 -16.58 -3.59
C SER A 473 -15.84 -17.36 -4.71
N PRO A 474 -16.13 -17.09 -5.99
CA PRO A 474 -15.37 -17.65 -7.11
C PRO A 474 -13.87 -17.32 -7.06
N LEU A 475 -13.46 -16.24 -6.38
CA LEU A 475 -12.04 -15.88 -6.24
C LEU A 475 -11.24 -16.91 -5.44
N LEU A 476 -11.90 -17.66 -4.54
CA LEU A 476 -11.25 -18.72 -3.76
C LEU A 476 -10.94 -19.97 -4.59
N ALA A 477 -11.53 -20.11 -5.78
CA ALA A 477 -11.24 -21.21 -6.70
C ALA A 477 -9.75 -21.31 -7.05
N THR A 478 -8.99 -20.22 -6.92
CA THR A 478 -7.52 -20.22 -6.99
C THR A 478 -6.91 -21.36 -6.14
N LYS A 479 -7.35 -21.55 -4.89
CA LYS A 479 -6.81 -22.61 -4.02
C LYS A 479 -7.13 -24.01 -4.54
N SER A 480 -8.34 -24.23 -5.04
CA SER A 480 -8.77 -25.52 -5.58
C SER A 480 -8.06 -25.86 -6.90
N ILE A 481 -7.89 -24.88 -7.79
CA ILE A 481 -7.16 -25.03 -9.06
C ILE A 481 -5.67 -25.31 -8.78
N ALA A 482 -5.06 -24.54 -7.89
CA ALA A 482 -3.68 -24.77 -7.46
C ALA A 482 -3.53 -26.18 -6.89
N ALA A 483 -4.39 -26.59 -5.96
CA ALA A 483 -4.33 -27.91 -5.37
C ALA A 483 -4.37 -29.03 -6.41
N ALA A 484 -5.28 -28.94 -7.39
CA ALA A 484 -5.36 -29.89 -8.50
C ALA A 484 -4.05 -29.93 -9.32
N PHE A 485 -3.47 -28.77 -9.63
CA PHE A 485 -2.20 -28.68 -10.35
C PHE A 485 -1.03 -29.29 -9.56
N PHE A 486 -0.92 -28.96 -8.27
CA PHE A 486 0.15 -29.47 -7.41
C PHE A 486 0.03 -30.99 -7.19
N GLU A 487 -1.19 -31.51 -7.03
CA GLU A 487 -1.43 -32.96 -6.99
C GLU A 487 -1.01 -33.65 -8.28
N ALA A 488 -1.39 -33.09 -9.44
CA ALA A 488 -1.05 -33.63 -10.76
C ALA A 488 0.47 -33.78 -10.92
N ARG A 489 1.24 -32.79 -10.47
CA ARG A 489 2.71 -32.82 -10.50
C ARG A 489 3.28 -33.99 -9.71
N ILE A 490 2.73 -34.30 -8.54
CA ILE A 490 3.18 -35.44 -7.73
C ILE A 490 2.87 -36.75 -8.46
N HIS A 491 1.66 -36.89 -9.01
CA HIS A 491 1.29 -38.09 -9.78
C HIS A 491 2.16 -38.30 -11.03
N LEU A 492 2.51 -37.24 -11.76
CA LEU A 492 3.46 -37.34 -12.87
C LEU A 492 4.83 -37.86 -12.41
N ALA A 493 5.34 -37.34 -11.30
CA ALA A 493 6.61 -37.79 -10.73
C ALA A 493 6.55 -39.24 -10.21
N ASP A 494 5.39 -39.69 -9.75
CA ASP A 494 5.14 -41.07 -9.31
C ASP A 494 4.89 -42.05 -10.49
N GLY A 495 4.89 -41.55 -11.73
CA GLY A 495 4.65 -42.37 -12.92
C GLY A 495 3.17 -42.70 -13.16
N ASP A 496 2.25 -41.91 -12.60
CA ASP A 496 0.80 -42.00 -12.82
C ASP A 496 0.27 -40.83 -13.69
N PRO A 497 0.49 -40.90 -15.01
CA PRO A 497 0.03 -39.86 -15.93
C PRO A 497 -1.51 -39.79 -16.05
N GLN A 498 -2.23 -40.89 -15.74
CA GLN A 498 -3.67 -40.93 -15.89
C GLN A 498 -4.35 -40.10 -14.79
N THR A 499 -3.92 -40.28 -13.54
CA THR A 499 -4.45 -39.47 -12.42
C THR A 499 -4.01 -38.01 -12.56
N ALA A 500 -2.80 -37.74 -13.05
CA ALA A 500 -2.35 -36.38 -13.34
C ALA A 500 -3.25 -35.67 -14.37
N LEU A 501 -3.63 -36.35 -15.46
CA LEU A 501 -4.58 -35.83 -16.46
C LEU A 501 -5.94 -35.50 -15.83
N ALA A 502 -6.46 -36.36 -14.95
CA ALA A 502 -7.72 -36.11 -14.26
C ALA A 502 -7.64 -34.86 -13.37
N CYS A 503 -6.52 -34.67 -12.67
CA CYS A 503 -6.27 -33.49 -11.86
C CYS A 503 -6.20 -32.21 -12.70
N PHE A 504 -5.47 -32.21 -13.83
CA PHE A 504 -5.45 -31.05 -14.73
C PHE A 504 -6.83 -30.72 -15.31
N ARG A 505 -7.63 -31.74 -15.68
CA ARG A 505 -9.04 -31.53 -16.10
C ARG A 505 -9.85 -30.87 -15.00
N HIS A 506 -9.77 -31.39 -13.78
CA HIS A 506 -10.48 -30.82 -12.63
C HIS A 506 -10.11 -29.35 -12.39
N GLY A 507 -8.83 -29.00 -12.48
CA GLY A 507 -8.37 -27.62 -12.37
C GLY A 507 -8.92 -26.71 -13.49
N ALA A 508 -8.88 -27.16 -14.74
CA ALA A 508 -9.42 -26.40 -15.87
C ALA A 508 -10.95 -26.22 -15.76
N ASP A 509 -11.67 -27.27 -15.42
CA ASP A 509 -13.13 -27.24 -15.23
C ASP A 509 -13.53 -26.32 -14.07
N THR A 510 -12.75 -26.33 -12.98
CA THR A 510 -12.97 -25.45 -11.83
C THR A 510 -12.82 -23.98 -12.22
N ALA A 511 -11.82 -23.63 -13.02
CA ALA A 511 -11.62 -22.27 -13.52
C ALA A 511 -12.79 -21.82 -14.41
N LEU A 512 -13.26 -22.68 -15.33
CA LEU A 512 -14.41 -22.39 -16.18
C LEU A 512 -15.70 -22.20 -15.36
N LYS A 513 -15.92 -23.02 -14.33
CA LYS A 513 -17.05 -22.86 -13.41
C LYS A 513 -16.98 -21.55 -12.63
N ALA A 514 -15.80 -21.19 -12.13
CA ALA A 514 -15.60 -19.93 -11.41
C ALA A 514 -15.79 -18.70 -12.32
N ALA A 515 -15.33 -18.76 -13.57
CA ALA A 515 -15.53 -17.70 -14.55
C ALA A 515 -16.99 -17.56 -15.02
N ALA A 516 -17.78 -18.63 -14.96
CA ALA A 516 -19.21 -18.64 -15.27
C ALA A 516 -20.10 -18.30 -14.05
N PHE A 517 -19.50 -17.98 -12.91
CA PHE A 517 -20.22 -17.74 -11.66
C PHE A 517 -21.03 -16.42 -11.72
N PRO A 518 -22.21 -16.31 -11.07
CA PRO A 518 -22.94 -15.04 -10.96
C PRO A 518 -22.15 -13.99 -10.17
N HIS A 519 -21.55 -13.03 -10.88
CA HIS A 519 -20.62 -12.06 -10.29
C HIS A 519 -21.26 -10.78 -9.76
N ASP A 520 -22.51 -10.48 -10.13
CA ASP A 520 -23.24 -9.27 -9.75
C ASP A 520 -23.24 -9.01 -8.24
N ARG A 521 -23.46 -10.05 -7.43
CA ARG A 521 -23.47 -9.95 -5.95
C ARG A 521 -22.09 -10.03 -5.29
N GLN A 522 -21.04 -10.23 -6.07
CA GLN A 522 -19.68 -10.46 -5.56
C GLN A 522 -18.76 -9.27 -5.85
N MET A 523 -19.05 -8.51 -6.91
CA MET A 523 -18.25 -7.37 -7.35
C MET A 523 -18.37 -6.14 -6.44
N GLY A 524 -19.27 -6.12 -5.47
CA GLY A 524 -19.56 -4.95 -4.64
C GLY A 524 -20.80 -4.19 -5.10
N PRO A 525 -21.15 -3.07 -4.43
CA PRO A 525 -22.33 -2.27 -4.75
C PRO A 525 -22.32 -1.70 -6.17
N ASP A 526 -23.51 -1.44 -6.72
CA ASP A 526 -23.66 -0.87 -8.06
C ASP A 526 -22.89 0.45 -8.20
N GLY A 527 -22.03 0.53 -9.22
CA GLY A 527 -21.18 1.70 -9.48
C GLY A 527 -19.95 1.84 -8.58
N GLN A 528 -19.75 0.94 -7.61
CA GLN A 528 -18.59 0.91 -6.71
C GLN A 528 -17.99 -0.51 -6.64
N PRO A 529 -17.39 -1.00 -7.73
CA PRO A 529 -16.81 -2.33 -7.73
C PRO A 529 -15.62 -2.42 -6.77
N LEU A 530 -15.49 -3.57 -6.12
CA LEU A 530 -14.31 -3.94 -5.36
C LEU A 530 -13.09 -3.88 -6.29
N PRO A 531 -12.08 -3.02 -5.98
CA PRO A 531 -11.02 -2.69 -6.94
C PRO A 531 -10.13 -3.88 -7.29
N PHE A 532 -10.09 -4.92 -6.45
CA PHE A 532 -9.31 -6.13 -6.66
C PHE A 532 -10.08 -7.25 -7.38
N TYR A 533 -11.41 -7.17 -7.48
CA TYR A 533 -12.23 -8.33 -7.84
C TYR A 533 -11.90 -8.89 -9.23
N LEU A 534 -11.90 -8.05 -10.26
CA LEU A 534 -11.60 -8.50 -11.62
C LEU A 534 -10.14 -8.90 -11.79
N GLN A 535 -9.23 -8.28 -11.04
CA GLN A 535 -7.82 -8.66 -11.03
C GLN A 535 -7.65 -10.08 -10.47
N GLU A 536 -8.30 -10.39 -9.35
CA GLU A 536 -8.27 -11.72 -8.75
C GLU A 536 -9.02 -12.76 -9.61
N LEU A 537 -10.11 -12.37 -10.28
CA LEU A 537 -10.80 -13.25 -11.23
C LEU A 537 -9.92 -13.57 -12.45
N ALA A 538 -9.14 -12.60 -12.92
CA ALA A 538 -8.15 -12.84 -13.98
C ALA A 538 -7.09 -13.85 -13.52
N GLU A 539 -6.67 -13.82 -12.24
CA GLU A 539 -5.77 -14.81 -11.66
C GLU A 539 -6.38 -16.22 -11.63
N VAL A 540 -7.67 -16.35 -11.31
CA VAL A 540 -8.39 -17.64 -11.41
C VAL A 540 -8.31 -18.21 -12.83
N ILE A 541 -8.56 -17.36 -13.84
CA ILE A 541 -8.52 -17.76 -15.25
C ILE A 541 -7.10 -18.14 -15.68
N ASP A 542 -6.09 -17.34 -15.31
CA ASP A 542 -4.69 -17.61 -15.63
C ASP A 542 -4.21 -18.95 -15.01
N MET A 543 -4.56 -19.22 -13.76
CA MET A 543 -4.27 -20.51 -13.11
C MET A 543 -4.98 -21.68 -13.82
N GLY A 544 -6.23 -21.49 -14.25
CA GLY A 544 -6.95 -22.46 -15.09
C GLY A 544 -6.26 -22.71 -16.43
N SER A 545 -5.69 -21.67 -17.05
CA SER A 545 -4.97 -21.76 -18.31
C SER A 545 -3.73 -22.65 -18.22
N GLN A 546 -3.05 -22.70 -17.08
CA GLN A 546 -1.91 -23.60 -16.85
C GLN A 546 -2.33 -25.07 -16.86
N CYS A 547 -3.47 -25.39 -16.23
CA CYS A 547 -4.07 -26.73 -16.31
C CYS A 547 -4.49 -27.06 -17.76
N ALA A 548 -5.10 -26.13 -18.49
CA ALA A 548 -5.47 -26.33 -19.89
C ALA A 548 -4.25 -26.53 -20.79
N ASN A 549 -3.17 -25.77 -20.58
CA ASN A 549 -1.90 -25.93 -21.29
C ASN A 549 -1.26 -27.29 -21.01
N ALA A 550 -1.31 -27.77 -19.76
CA ALA A 550 -0.85 -29.11 -19.41
C ALA A 550 -1.64 -30.20 -20.14
N LEU A 551 -2.95 -30.05 -20.30
CA LEU A 551 -3.77 -30.97 -21.10
C LEU A 551 -3.40 -30.94 -22.58
N ALA A 552 -3.29 -29.75 -23.18
CA ALA A 552 -2.97 -29.58 -24.60
C ALA A 552 -1.60 -30.13 -24.98
N HIS A 553 -0.62 -29.98 -24.08
CA HIS A 553 0.76 -30.40 -24.30
C HIS A 553 1.09 -31.76 -23.68
N PHE A 554 0.12 -32.48 -23.12
CA PHE A 554 0.36 -33.76 -22.45
C PHE A 554 1.11 -34.81 -23.29
N PRO A 555 0.92 -34.92 -24.63
CA PRO A 555 1.73 -35.82 -25.45
C PRO A 555 3.25 -35.56 -25.35
N LEU A 556 3.65 -34.34 -24.99
CA LEU A 556 5.05 -34.00 -24.74
C LEU A 556 5.60 -34.67 -23.48
N TRP A 557 4.78 -34.96 -22.47
CA TRP A 557 5.25 -35.61 -21.24
C TRP A 557 5.94 -36.95 -21.51
N GLN A 558 5.40 -37.76 -22.43
CA GLN A 558 6.00 -39.06 -22.77
C GLN A 558 7.25 -38.93 -23.64
N ARG A 559 7.35 -37.88 -24.45
CA ARG A 559 8.43 -37.69 -25.43
C ARG A 559 9.60 -36.89 -24.87
N ASP A 560 9.30 -35.81 -24.17
CA ASP A 560 10.24 -34.83 -23.61
C ASP A 560 9.58 -34.11 -22.43
N PRO A 561 9.68 -34.67 -21.21
CA PRO A 561 9.19 -34.05 -19.97
C PRO A 561 9.69 -32.62 -19.75
N GLY A 562 10.92 -32.32 -20.19
CA GLY A 562 11.51 -30.99 -20.06
C GLY A 562 10.86 -29.98 -21.00
N LEU A 563 10.48 -30.39 -22.21
CA LEU A 563 9.68 -29.54 -23.11
C LEU A 563 8.25 -29.36 -22.61
N PHE A 564 7.63 -30.40 -22.06
CA PHE A 564 6.31 -30.29 -21.42
C PHE A 564 6.28 -29.15 -20.38
N TRP A 565 7.20 -29.16 -19.42
CA TRP A 565 7.23 -28.12 -18.38
C TRP A 565 7.61 -26.73 -18.88
N ARG A 566 8.31 -26.62 -20.02
CA ARG A 566 8.56 -25.34 -20.70
C ARG A 566 7.29 -24.76 -21.35
N GLN A 567 6.33 -25.60 -21.75
CA GLN A 567 5.05 -25.14 -22.32
C GLN A 567 3.99 -24.84 -21.24
N VAL A 568 4.00 -25.56 -20.12
CA VAL A 568 3.03 -25.37 -19.04
C VAL A 568 3.26 -24.07 -18.24
N ASP A 569 4.50 -23.58 -18.21
CA ASP A 569 4.93 -22.37 -17.48
C ASP A 569 4.51 -22.37 -15.99
N ILE A 570 5.24 -23.14 -15.18
CA ILE A 570 5.03 -23.27 -13.73
C ILE A 570 5.23 -21.98 -12.91
N ARG A 571 5.68 -20.89 -13.55
CA ARG A 571 6.01 -19.62 -12.88
C ARG A 571 4.86 -18.62 -12.84
N ARG A 572 3.75 -18.90 -13.53
CA ARG A 572 2.61 -17.97 -13.64
C ARG A 572 1.62 -18.00 -12.48
N PHE A 573 1.77 -18.89 -11.51
CA PHE A 573 0.95 -18.82 -10.28
C PHE A 573 1.18 -17.49 -9.56
N GLY A 574 0.19 -16.60 -9.64
CA GLY A 574 0.18 -15.27 -9.01
C GLY A 574 1.02 -14.23 -9.77
N LEU A 575 0.43 -13.59 -10.78
CA LEU A 575 1.00 -12.38 -11.43
C LEU A 575 1.43 -11.32 -10.39
N ALA A 576 0.69 -11.21 -9.29
CA ALA A 576 1.02 -10.32 -8.17
C ALA A 576 2.20 -10.79 -7.31
N SER A 577 2.47 -12.10 -7.21
CA SER A 577 3.70 -12.63 -6.59
C SER A 577 4.89 -12.50 -7.53
N TRP A 578 4.70 -12.68 -8.84
CA TRP A 578 5.78 -12.50 -9.81
C TRP A 578 6.27 -11.05 -9.86
N ALA A 579 5.38 -10.06 -9.91
CA ALA A 579 5.75 -8.64 -9.87
C ALA A 579 6.49 -8.28 -8.57
N ARG A 580 6.00 -8.76 -7.41
CA ARG A 580 6.66 -8.56 -6.10
C ARG A 580 7.99 -9.29 -5.96
N ASP A 581 8.14 -10.46 -6.55
CA ASP A 581 9.40 -11.19 -6.56
C ASP A 581 10.41 -10.50 -7.49
N LEU A 582 9.95 -9.92 -8.60
CA LEU A 582 10.77 -9.06 -9.45
C LEU A 582 11.17 -7.76 -8.75
N GLU A 583 10.26 -7.13 -8.01
CA GLU A 583 10.55 -5.94 -7.20
C GLU A 583 11.57 -6.26 -6.10
N ARG A 584 11.38 -7.33 -5.34
CA ARG A 584 12.34 -7.77 -4.30
C ARG A 584 13.69 -8.15 -4.88
N GLU A 585 13.73 -8.80 -6.05
CA GLU A 585 14.98 -9.10 -6.73
C GLU A 585 15.66 -7.83 -7.24
N ASN A 586 14.90 -6.88 -7.80
CA ASN A 586 15.43 -5.58 -8.21
C ASN A 586 15.94 -4.76 -7.02
N GLU A 587 15.26 -4.81 -5.87
CA GLU A 587 15.73 -4.17 -4.62
C GLU A 587 17.03 -4.80 -4.13
N ARG A 588 17.13 -6.14 -4.14
CA ARG A 588 18.39 -6.85 -3.81
C ARG A 588 19.52 -6.50 -4.77
N LEU A 589 19.25 -6.43 -6.07
CA LEU A 589 20.23 -6.05 -7.09
C LEU A 589 20.64 -4.57 -7.01
N ARG A 590 19.81 -3.70 -6.42
CA ARG A 590 20.14 -2.29 -6.16
C ARG A 590 20.90 -2.09 -4.85
N ALA A 591 20.76 -3.02 -3.90
CA ALA A 591 21.45 -3.01 -2.62
C ALA A 591 22.82 -3.71 -2.65
N ALA A 592 23.09 -4.52 -3.67
CA ALA A 592 24.39 -5.12 -3.98
C ALA A 592 25.21 -4.20 -4.91
#